data_AF-A0AA35J463-F1
#
_entry.id   AF-A0AA35J463-F1
#
_cell.length_a   1.000
_cell.length_b   1.000
_cell.length_c   1.000
_cell.angle_alpha   90.00
_cell.angle_beta   90.00
_cell.angle_gamma   90.00
#
_symmetry.space_group_name_H-M   'P 1'
#
loop_
_entity.id
_entity.type
_entity.pdbx_description
1 polymer ?
#
loop_
_entity_poly.entity_id
_entity_poly.type
_entity_poly.pdbx_seq_one_letter_code
_entity_poly.pdbx_strand_id
1 'polypeptide(L)'
;MPPFNPVRFLNLPIDIRKEVYFHLDGDFCGAHPCPIDILYTSNNVELPEKPGYKRSKRSKKLLKYMYPVFSSYLNIFEYSPQLIEKWLEYAFWLRYDSLVLDCLKVNHLYDGLLIGALEWTYLDNELRLAYFNKDSMLEVWYSFKEYKKWVIDCAAYDEFASTDVSNIQLNIDNSTSQLVDKCLLILEQKDLFATVRELQFGQDEEVGGEEDADDCEADSDEKIKSKSTTTNKKRPASKSSYSDNDRVTGKRNQLTNMSVIRTIKSMEPMKGLRKLTVRGEKLYELLINFHGFRENPGKTISYIVKRRIIEIQLSRMDQISRTGLADLTRWDNLQTLVLSRIAYVDLNNVVFPKNFKSLTMKRVNKIKWWNIKESILKELKLEKDYFESLYTKDNNTRFTKIFNLGRMKINELDKSEINQMTYFRCQALVWHSFGTLNHIKLQNVSEVCNNNIIVPRALFDSKRIEIFQCEKISDILVI
;
A
#
# COMPACT_ATOMS: atom_id res chain seq x y z
N MET A 1 -32.92 9.26 -21.80
CA MET A 1 -32.83 9.45 -20.33
C MET A 1 -32.93 10.94 -20.03
N PRO A 2 -33.68 11.35 -18.99
CA PRO A 2 -33.68 12.76 -18.55
C PRO A 2 -32.28 13.16 -18.04
N PRO A 3 -31.89 14.44 -18.14
CA PRO A 3 -30.60 14.90 -17.62
C PRO A 3 -30.55 14.77 -16.09
N PHE A 4 -29.35 14.49 -15.56
CA PHE A 4 -29.13 14.42 -14.12
C PHE A 4 -29.42 15.77 -13.46
N ASN A 5 -30.05 15.77 -12.27
CA ASN A 5 -30.42 16.97 -11.53
C ASN A 5 -29.62 17.06 -10.21
N PRO A 6 -28.58 17.91 -10.14
CA PRO A 6 -27.73 18.05 -8.96
C PRO A 6 -28.48 18.50 -7.71
N VAL A 7 -29.42 19.45 -7.83
CA VAL A 7 -30.16 19.99 -6.69
C VAL A 7 -31.02 18.90 -6.04
N ARG A 8 -31.69 18.09 -6.86
CA ARG A 8 -32.50 16.97 -6.35
C ARG A 8 -31.65 15.95 -5.59
N PHE A 9 -30.43 15.68 -6.07
CA PHE A 9 -29.49 14.79 -5.41
C PHE A 9 -28.94 15.37 -4.11
N LEU A 10 -28.53 16.63 -4.11
CA LEU A 10 -27.97 17.32 -2.92
C LEU A 10 -29.01 17.50 -1.80
N ASN A 11 -30.30 17.51 -2.12
CA ASN A 11 -31.39 17.50 -1.14
C ASN A 11 -31.60 16.13 -0.46
N LEU A 12 -30.91 15.08 -0.88
CA LEU A 12 -30.97 13.77 -0.21
C LEU A 12 -30.12 13.77 1.08
N PRO A 13 -30.48 12.94 2.08
CA PRO A 13 -29.70 12.75 3.30
C PRO A 13 -28.25 12.35 3.04
N ILE A 14 -27.36 12.72 3.98
CA ILE A 14 -25.93 12.50 3.86
C ILE A 14 -25.55 11.03 3.75
N ASP A 15 -26.29 10.13 4.39
CA ASP A 15 -26.03 8.68 4.34
C ASP A 15 -26.18 8.13 2.92
N ILE A 16 -27.20 8.58 2.18
CA ILE A 16 -27.39 8.17 0.78
C ILE A 16 -26.27 8.73 -0.09
N ARG A 17 -25.93 10.02 0.10
CA ARG A 17 -24.85 10.67 -0.67
C ARG A 17 -23.51 10.00 -0.40
N LYS A 18 -23.23 9.65 0.85
CA LYS A 18 -22.04 8.91 1.28
C LYS A 18 -21.91 7.58 0.53
N GLU A 19 -22.97 6.77 0.48
CA GLU A 19 -22.94 5.49 -0.24
C GLU A 19 -22.76 5.67 -1.75
N VAL A 20 -23.42 6.67 -2.34
CA VAL A 20 -23.23 7.00 -3.75
C VAL A 20 -21.79 7.38 -4.05
N TYR A 21 -21.18 8.26 -3.24
CA TYR A 21 -19.78 8.66 -3.41
C TYR A 21 -18.79 7.53 -3.12
N PHE A 22 -19.11 6.64 -2.18
CA PHE A 22 -18.32 5.44 -1.94
C PHE A 22 -18.26 4.54 -3.17
N HIS A 23 -19.37 4.40 -3.90
CA HIS A 23 -19.43 3.61 -5.13
C HIS A 23 -18.94 4.34 -6.37
N LEU A 24 -18.94 5.67 -6.38
CA LEU A 24 -18.33 6.49 -7.44
C LEU A 24 -16.81 6.38 -7.42
N ASP A 25 -16.22 6.05 -6.26
CA ASP A 25 -14.81 5.66 -6.11
C ASP A 25 -13.80 6.74 -6.57
N GLY A 26 -14.25 8.00 -6.57
CA GLY A 26 -13.45 9.14 -6.98
C GLY A 26 -13.38 9.39 -8.49
N ASP A 27 -14.11 8.66 -9.32
CA ASP A 27 -14.18 8.91 -10.76
C ASP A 27 -15.28 9.95 -11.05
N PHE A 28 -14.95 11.23 -10.90
CA PHE A 28 -15.88 12.34 -11.12
C PHE A 28 -16.04 12.69 -12.61
N CYS A 29 -15.07 12.34 -13.45
CA CYS A 29 -15.10 12.70 -14.86
C CYS A 29 -15.54 11.54 -15.77
N GLY A 30 -16.33 11.85 -16.80
CA GLY A 30 -16.65 10.89 -17.86
C GLY A 30 -15.49 10.65 -18.85
N ALA A 31 -14.29 11.12 -18.52
CA ALA A 31 -13.07 10.99 -19.29
C ALA A 31 -12.03 10.22 -18.47
N HIS A 32 -12.42 9.03 -18.00
CA HIS A 32 -11.56 8.11 -17.27
C HIS A 32 -10.82 7.16 -18.23
N PRO A 33 -9.60 6.74 -17.90
CA PRO A 33 -8.93 5.69 -18.67
C PRO A 33 -9.72 4.38 -18.60
N CYS A 34 -9.50 3.51 -19.58
CA CYS A 34 -10.03 2.16 -19.51
C CYS A 34 -9.28 1.39 -18.41
N PRO A 35 -9.97 0.70 -17.49
CA PRO A 35 -9.33 -0.09 -16.45
C PRO A 35 -8.30 -1.07 -17.04
N ILE A 36 -7.13 -1.14 -16.39
CA ILE A 36 -5.98 -1.93 -16.86
C ILE A 36 -6.34 -3.40 -17.13
N ASP A 37 -7.22 -3.99 -16.31
CA ASP A 37 -7.65 -5.38 -16.47
C ASP A 37 -8.36 -5.60 -17.82
N ILE A 38 -9.14 -4.63 -18.31
CA ILE A 38 -9.82 -4.72 -19.61
C ILE A 38 -8.80 -4.60 -20.75
N LEU A 39 -7.81 -3.73 -20.61
CA LEU A 39 -6.76 -3.54 -21.61
C LEU A 39 -5.92 -4.81 -21.83
N TYR A 40 -5.65 -5.59 -20.77
CA TYR A 40 -4.90 -6.84 -20.87
C TYR A 40 -5.74 -8.07 -21.21
N THR A 41 -7.05 -8.06 -20.93
CA THR A 41 -7.94 -9.20 -21.24
C THR A 41 -8.62 -9.11 -22.60
N SER A 42 -8.64 -7.92 -23.20
CA SER A 42 -9.15 -7.71 -24.55
C SER A 42 -8.24 -8.33 -25.61
N ASN A 43 -8.84 -8.99 -26.61
CA ASN A 43 -8.13 -9.46 -27.80
C ASN A 43 -7.76 -8.32 -28.78
N ASN A 44 -8.32 -7.12 -28.58
CA ASN A 44 -8.11 -5.96 -29.41
C ASN A 44 -7.27 -4.93 -28.66
N VAL A 45 -6.22 -4.43 -29.31
CA VAL A 45 -5.44 -3.28 -28.83
C VAL A 45 -6.01 -2.02 -29.47
N GLU A 46 -6.60 -1.16 -28.65
CA GLU A 46 -7.04 0.17 -29.08
C GLU A 46 -5.82 1.04 -29.36
N LEU A 47 -5.61 1.38 -30.62
CA LEU A 47 -4.55 2.30 -31.05
C LEU A 47 -5.17 3.64 -31.43
N PRO A 48 -4.44 4.75 -31.23
CA PRO A 48 -4.84 6.04 -31.77
C PRO A 48 -5.17 5.93 -33.26
N GLU A 49 -6.24 6.58 -33.70
CA GLU A 49 -6.60 6.60 -35.12
C GLU A 49 -5.42 7.04 -35.99
N LYS A 50 -5.30 6.41 -37.17
CA LYS A 50 -4.21 6.58 -38.15
C LYS A 50 -3.85 8.06 -38.40
N PRO A 51 -2.59 8.35 -38.82
CA PRO A 51 -2.14 9.70 -39.15
C PRO A 51 -3.05 10.32 -40.23
N GLY A 52 -3.99 11.15 -39.78
CA GLY A 52 -5.15 11.57 -40.57
C GLY A 52 -6.31 12.11 -39.73
N TYR A 53 -6.35 11.81 -38.43
CA TYR A 53 -7.33 12.42 -37.50
C TYR A 53 -7.20 13.96 -37.50
N LYS A 54 -8.17 14.64 -38.13
CA LYS A 54 -8.24 16.10 -38.14
C LYS A 54 -8.72 16.58 -36.77
N ARG A 55 -7.78 16.80 -35.85
CA ARG A 55 -8.04 17.47 -34.57
C ARG A 55 -8.85 18.75 -34.77
N SER A 56 -9.87 18.94 -33.93
CA SER A 56 -10.71 20.13 -33.97
C SER A 56 -9.89 21.41 -33.69
N LYS A 57 -10.37 22.56 -34.17
CA LYS A 57 -9.72 23.86 -33.88
C LYS A 57 -9.65 24.11 -32.36
N ARG A 58 -10.67 23.68 -31.62
CA ARG A 58 -10.74 23.81 -30.16
C ARG A 58 -9.71 22.93 -29.48
N SER A 59 -9.63 21.64 -29.83
CA SER A 59 -8.69 20.73 -29.17
C SER A 59 -7.23 21.11 -29.43
N LYS A 60 -6.90 21.60 -30.63
CA LYS A 60 -5.58 22.20 -30.91
C LYS A 60 -5.24 23.36 -29.98
N LYS A 61 -6.23 24.22 -29.66
CA LYS A 61 -6.03 25.33 -28.71
C LYS A 61 -5.84 24.79 -27.29
N LEU A 62 -6.67 23.85 -26.85
CA LEU A 62 -6.56 23.25 -25.51
C LEU A 62 -5.21 22.55 -25.31
N LEU A 63 -4.78 21.74 -26.26
CA LEU A 63 -3.48 21.07 -26.24
C LEU A 63 -2.31 22.05 -26.27
N LYS A 64 -2.45 23.22 -26.91
CA LYS A 64 -1.39 24.22 -26.95
C LYS A 64 -1.22 24.97 -25.62
N TYR A 65 -2.31 25.29 -24.93
CA TYR A 65 -2.29 26.19 -23.78
C TYR A 65 -2.49 25.49 -22.43
N MET A 66 -3.40 24.52 -22.35
CA MET A 66 -3.73 23.84 -21.09
C MET A 66 -2.85 22.62 -20.84
N TYR A 67 -2.64 21.78 -21.86
CA TYR A 67 -1.87 20.54 -21.70
C TYR A 67 -0.47 20.75 -21.09
N PRO A 68 0.34 21.76 -21.46
CA PRO A 68 1.66 21.97 -20.86
C PRO A 68 1.63 22.22 -19.34
N VAL A 69 0.50 22.69 -18.79
CA VAL A 69 0.34 22.89 -17.35
C VAL A 69 0.19 21.56 -16.63
N PHE A 70 -0.52 20.60 -17.24
CA PHE A 70 -0.87 19.30 -16.65
C PHE A 70 -0.03 18.14 -17.16
N SER A 71 0.95 18.40 -18.04
CA SER A 71 1.69 17.37 -18.75
C SER A 71 2.41 16.39 -17.83
N SER A 72 2.88 16.84 -16.66
CA SER A 72 3.54 15.99 -15.66
C SER A 72 2.66 14.86 -15.13
N TYR A 73 1.33 15.00 -15.19
CA TYR A 73 0.38 14.02 -14.66
C TYR A 73 -0.49 13.36 -15.74
N LEU A 74 -0.56 13.95 -16.94
CA LEU A 74 -1.41 13.46 -18.03
C LEU A 74 -0.65 12.78 -19.17
N ASN A 75 0.68 12.98 -19.27
CA ASN A 75 1.48 12.38 -20.34
C ASN A 75 1.45 10.84 -20.35
N ILE A 76 1.20 10.21 -19.20
CA ILE A 76 1.04 8.76 -19.03
C ILE A 76 -0.10 8.24 -19.93
N PHE A 77 -1.09 9.08 -20.26
CA PHE A 77 -2.26 8.73 -21.06
C PHE A 77 -2.14 9.08 -22.55
N GLU A 78 -0.93 9.39 -23.04
CA GLU A 78 -0.72 9.73 -24.47
C GLU A 78 -1.05 8.59 -25.44
N TYR A 79 -1.14 7.34 -24.95
CA TYR A 79 -1.62 6.19 -25.72
C TYR A 79 -3.06 6.37 -26.23
N SER A 80 -3.86 7.26 -25.62
CA SER A 80 -5.20 7.63 -26.10
C SER A 80 -5.37 9.16 -26.11
N PRO A 81 -4.99 9.85 -27.19
CA PRO A 81 -5.09 11.31 -27.27
C PRO A 81 -6.51 11.84 -27.15
N GLN A 82 -7.51 11.06 -27.57
CA GLN A 82 -8.94 11.43 -27.45
C GLN A 82 -9.36 11.56 -25.98
N LEU A 83 -8.80 10.74 -25.09
CA LEU A 83 -8.99 10.83 -23.64
C LEU A 83 -8.51 12.19 -23.12
N ILE A 84 -7.29 12.59 -23.48
CA ILE A 84 -6.70 13.87 -23.07
C ILE A 84 -7.53 15.04 -23.61
N GLU A 85 -7.93 15.00 -24.88
CA GLU A 85 -8.75 16.05 -25.49
C GLU A 85 -10.09 16.23 -24.75
N LYS A 86 -10.74 15.13 -24.36
CA LYS A 86 -11.98 15.14 -23.57
C LYS A 86 -11.75 15.60 -22.12
N TRP A 87 -10.68 15.15 -21.48
CA TRP A 87 -10.31 15.54 -20.12
C TRP A 87 -10.08 17.04 -20.01
N LEU A 88 -9.42 17.66 -21.01
CA LEU A 88 -9.19 19.11 -21.04
C LEU A 88 -10.47 19.93 -21.11
N GLU A 89 -11.61 19.35 -21.52
CA GLU A 89 -12.91 20.03 -21.44
C GLU A 89 -13.48 20.01 -20.01
N TYR A 90 -13.32 18.88 -19.30
CA TYR A 90 -13.69 18.76 -17.88
C TYR A 90 -12.83 19.65 -16.99
N ALA A 91 -11.55 19.82 -17.33
CA ALA A 91 -10.56 20.53 -16.54
C ALA A 91 -10.96 21.97 -16.12
N PHE A 92 -11.81 22.63 -16.91
CA PHE A 92 -12.26 23.99 -16.59
C PHE A 92 -13.31 24.05 -15.48
N TRP A 93 -14.21 23.06 -15.43
CA TRP A 93 -15.47 23.16 -14.69
C TRP A 93 -15.60 22.13 -13.58
N LEU A 94 -14.96 20.98 -13.70
CA LEU A 94 -15.14 19.85 -12.78
C LEU A 94 -14.77 20.23 -11.33
N ARG A 95 -13.69 21.00 -11.14
CA ARG A 95 -13.29 21.51 -9.82
C ARG A 95 -14.28 22.51 -9.20
N TYR A 96 -15.25 23.00 -9.95
CA TYR A 96 -16.28 23.91 -9.45
C TYR A 96 -17.66 23.26 -9.39
N ASP A 97 -17.74 21.96 -9.73
CA ASP A 97 -18.99 21.23 -9.70
C ASP A 97 -19.47 21.08 -8.25
N SER A 98 -20.74 21.41 -8.04
CA SER A 98 -21.44 21.21 -6.77
C SER A 98 -21.36 19.78 -6.24
N LEU A 99 -21.38 18.76 -7.12
CA LEU A 99 -21.33 17.34 -6.73
C LEU A 99 -19.95 16.93 -6.23
N VAL A 100 -18.90 17.46 -6.87
CA VAL A 100 -17.50 17.24 -6.48
C VAL A 100 -17.23 17.90 -5.14
N LEU A 101 -17.62 19.17 -4.99
CA LEU A 101 -17.45 19.89 -3.73
C LEU A 101 -18.24 19.25 -2.59
N ASP A 102 -19.43 18.75 -2.86
CA ASP A 102 -20.22 18.00 -1.88
C ASP A 102 -19.54 16.67 -1.50
N CYS A 103 -19.01 15.92 -2.46
CA CYS A 103 -18.22 14.72 -2.19
C CYS A 103 -17.03 15.02 -1.27
N LEU A 104 -16.30 16.10 -1.52
CA LEU A 104 -15.16 16.51 -0.69
C LEU A 104 -15.59 16.90 0.73
N LYS A 105 -16.75 17.56 0.90
CA LYS A 105 -17.31 17.88 2.23
C LYS A 105 -17.66 16.62 3.00
N VAL A 106 -18.37 15.70 2.37
CA VAL A 106 -18.73 14.42 2.98
C VAL A 106 -17.45 13.61 3.28
N ASN A 107 -16.47 13.58 2.38
CA ASN A 107 -15.20 12.91 2.62
C ASN A 107 -14.45 13.50 3.83
N HIS A 108 -14.44 14.82 3.97
CA HIS A 108 -13.83 15.48 5.13
C HIS A 108 -14.57 15.16 6.43
N LEU A 109 -15.91 15.15 6.43
CA LEU A 109 -16.73 14.80 7.59
C LEU A 109 -16.47 13.37 8.10
N TYR A 110 -16.12 12.46 7.20
CA TYR A 110 -15.77 11.06 7.53
C TYR A 110 -14.25 10.82 7.45
N ASP A 111 -13.41 11.81 7.78
CA ASP A 111 -11.96 11.67 7.94
C ASP A 111 -11.21 11.05 6.73
N GLY A 112 -11.69 11.30 5.52
CA GLY A 112 -11.07 10.81 4.29
C GLY A 112 -11.42 9.37 3.92
N LEU A 113 -12.40 8.74 4.57
CA LEU A 113 -12.76 7.33 4.35
C LEU A 113 -13.46 7.04 3.01
N LEU A 114 -14.00 8.05 2.31
CA LEU A 114 -14.78 7.83 1.10
C LEU A 114 -13.91 7.67 -0.14
N ILE A 115 -13.21 8.73 -0.51
CA ILE A 115 -12.40 8.77 -1.74
C ILE A 115 -10.90 8.69 -1.45
N GLY A 116 -10.51 8.72 -0.16
CA GLY A 116 -9.13 8.74 0.28
C GLY A 116 -8.58 10.15 0.55
N ALA A 117 -7.25 10.22 0.63
CA ALA A 117 -6.51 11.44 0.94
C ALA A 117 -6.27 12.31 -0.31
N LEU A 118 -6.30 13.63 -0.12
CA LEU A 118 -5.85 14.60 -1.11
C LEU A 118 -4.33 14.72 -1.06
N GLU A 119 -3.69 14.98 -2.19
CA GLU A 119 -2.23 15.03 -2.32
C GLU A 119 -1.72 16.47 -2.51
N TRP A 120 -0.68 16.85 -1.78
CA TRP A 120 0.06 18.08 -2.07
C TRP A 120 0.84 17.96 -3.38
N THR A 121 0.62 18.89 -4.30
CA THR A 121 1.29 18.96 -5.59
C THR A 121 1.71 20.39 -5.93
N TYR A 122 2.73 20.53 -6.78
CA TYR A 122 3.09 21.81 -7.39
C TYR A 122 2.63 21.81 -8.85
N LEU A 123 1.63 22.63 -9.13
CA LEU A 123 0.95 22.69 -10.42
C LEU A 123 0.61 24.14 -10.74
N ASP A 124 0.80 24.55 -12.00
CA ASP A 124 0.49 25.93 -12.43
C ASP A 124 1.23 27.00 -11.60
N ASN A 125 2.51 26.74 -11.32
CA ASN A 125 3.37 27.57 -10.46
C ASN A 125 2.83 27.85 -9.05
N GLU A 126 1.92 27.01 -8.56
CA GLU A 126 1.32 27.16 -7.25
C GLU A 126 1.31 25.81 -6.52
N LEU A 127 1.50 25.87 -5.20
CA LEU A 127 1.28 24.71 -4.34
C LEU A 127 -0.23 24.51 -4.15
N ARG A 128 -0.74 23.37 -4.64
CA ARG A 128 -2.16 23.01 -4.66
C ARG A 128 -2.36 21.63 -4.04
N LEU A 129 -3.58 21.38 -3.59
CA LEU A 129 -4.10 20.06 -3.28
C LEU A 129 -4.65 19.45 -4.57
N ALA A 130 -4.37 18.19 -4.81
CA ALA A 130 -4.83 17.41 -5.94
C ALA A 130 -5.54 16.15 -5.47
N TYR A 131 -6.54 15.71 -6.21
CA TYR A 131 -7.10 14.38 -6.09
C TYR A 131 -6.72 13.55 -7.30
N PHE A 132 -6.15 12.38 -7.04
CA PHE A 132 -5.84 11.37 -8.04
C PHE A 132 -6.76 10.17 -7.83
N ASN A 133 -7.41 9.72 -8.91
CA ASN A 133 -8.22 8.51 -8.86
C ASN A 133 -7.31 7.25 -8.78
N LYS A 134 -7.92 6.06 -8.76
CA LYS A 134 -7.17 4.78 -8.66
C LYS A 134 -6.23 4.50 -9.82
N ASP A 135 -6.52 5.07 -10.98
CA ASP A 135 -5.68 4.99 -12.19
C ASP A 135 -4.59 6.07 -12.21
N SER A 136 -4.40 6.79 -11.11
CA SER A 136 -3.41 7.87 -10.96
C SER A 136 -3.66 9.07 -11.90
N MET A 137 -4.89 9.26 -12.36
CA MET A 137 -5.29 10.42 -13.15
C MET A 137 -5.70 11.56 -12.22
N LEU A 138 -5.16 12.75 -12.46
CA LEU A 138 -5.58 13.97 -11.79
C LEU A 138 -7.02 14.31 -12.19
N GLU A 139 -7.89 14.52 -11.22
CA GLU A 139 -9.27 14.93 -11.50
C GLU A 139 -9.57 16.35 -11.04
N VAL A 140 -9.22 16.67 -9.79
CA VAL A 140 -9.53 17.97 -9.18
C VAL A 140 -8.32 18.55 -8.47
N TRP A 141 -8.21 19.88 -8.49
CA TRP A 141 -7.12 20.60 -7.84
C TRP A 141 -7.61 21.92 -7.24
N TYR A 142 -7.13 22.23 -6.04
CA TYR A 142 -7.50 23.43 -5.28
C TYR A 142 -6.27 24.04 -4.63
N SER A 143 -6.17 25.37 -4.60
CA SER A 143 -5.30 26.00 -3.62
C SER A 143 -5.80 25.68 -2.21
N PHE A 144 -4.92 25.70 -1.21
CA PHE A 144 -5.33 25.46 0.17
C PHE A 144 -6.40 26.46 0.66
N LYS A 145 -6.35 27.70 0.16
CA LYS A 145 -7.32 28.75 0.49
C LYS A 145 -8.70 28.42 -0.08
N GLU A 146 -8.78 27.96 -1.34
CA GLU A 146 -10.03 27.53 -1.95
C GLU A 146 -10.61 26.31 -1.21
N TYR A 147 -9.78 25.30 -0.94
CA TYR A 147 -10.21 24.09 -0.24
C TYR A 147 -10.76 24.40 1.16
N LYS A 148 -10.03 25.23 1.92
CA LYS A 148 -10.49 25.67 3.23
C LYS A 148 -11.83 26.39 3.16
N LYS A 149 -11.96 27.35 2.25
CA LYS A 149 -13.17 28.16 2.11
C LYS A 149 -14.40 27.35 1.67
N TRP A 150 -14.25 26.48 0.68
CA TRP A 150 -15.39 25.82 0.03
C TRP A 150 -15.74 24.45 0.61
N VAL A 151 -14.78 23.78 1.24
CA VAL A 151 -14.97 22.44 1.79
C VAL A 151 -14.96 22.48 3.31
N ILE A 152 -13.86 22.93 3.92
CA ILE A 152 -13.68 22.86 5.39
C ILE A 152 -14.68 23.80 6.09
N ASP A 153 -14.63 25.09 5.78
CA ASP A 153 -15.46 26.11 6.44
C ASP A 153 -16.97 25.88 6.18
N CYS A 154 -17.32 25.26 5.05
CA CYS A 154 -18.70 24.90 4.73
C CYS A 154 -19.17 23.61 5.43
N ALA A 155 -18.26 22.69 5.76
CA ALA A 155 -18.59 21.48 6.51
C ALA A 155 -18.58 21.74 8.02
N ALA A 156 -17.79 22.71 8.49
CA ALA A 156 -17.56 23.01 9.90
C ALA A 156 -18.62 23.95 10.54
N TYR A 157 -19.87 23.90 10.10
CA TYR A 157 -20.92 24.78 10.61
C TYR A 157 -21.38 24.47 12.06
N ASP A 158 -21.09 23.26 12.56
CA ASP A 158 -21.42 22.85 13.92
C ASP A 158 -20.21 22.97 14.85
N GLU A 159 -20.42 23.40 16.11
CA GLU A 159 -19.38 23.61 17.16
C GLU A 159 -18.52 22.37 17.48
N PHE A 160 -18.86 21.20 16.93
CA PHE A 160 -18.15 19.94 17.09
C PHE A 160 -17.41 19.46 15.83
N ALA A 161 -17.54 20.16 14.70
CA ALA A 161 -16.88 19.79 13.46
C ALA A 161 -15.44 20.31 13.46
N SER A 162 -14.48 19.40 13.32
CA SER A 162 -13.06 19.74 13.38
C SER A 162 -12.66 20.61 12.20
N THR A 163 -12.17 21.82 12.47
CA THR A 163 -11.44 22.64 11.48
C THR A 163 -10.09 22.04 11.09
N ASP A 164 -9.68 20.97 11.77
CA ASP A 164 -8.41 20.28 11.54
C ASP A 164 -8.48 19.42 10.29
N VAL A 165 -7.51 19.61 9.40
CA VAL A 165 -7.41 18.81 8.19
C VAL A 165 -6.74 17.47 8.52
N SER A 166 -7.50 16.38 8.39
CA SER A 166 -7.10 15.03 8.78
C SER A 166 -6.65 14.14 7.61
N ASN A 167 -6.88 14.56 6.36
CA ASN A 167 -6.81 13.66 5.20
C ASN A 167 -5.94 14.17 4.03
N ILE A 168 -4.85 14.91 4.30
CA ILE A 168 -3.88 15.31 3.26
C ILE A 168 -2.61 14.46 3.33
N GLN A 169 -2.22 13.91 2.19
CA GLN A 169 -0.97 13.18 1.97
C GLN A 169 0.05 14.02 1.19
N LEU A 170 1.32 13.70 1.36
CA LEU A 170 2.39 14.11 0.45
C LEU A 170 3.03 12.85 -0.14
N ASN A 171 2.92 12.70 -1.46
CA ASN A 171 3.40 11.55 -2.19
C ASN A 171 4.59 11.96 -3.06
N ILE A 172 5.78 11.49 -2.68
CA ILE A 172 7.01 11.90 -3.37
C ILE A 172 7.25 11.13 -4.67
N ASP A 173 6.54 10.00 -4.85
CA ASP A 173 6.64 9.12 -6.02
C ASP A 173 6.09 9.80 -7.28
N ASN A 174 5.08 10.66 -7.09
CA ASN A 174 4.34 11.30 -8.18
C ASN A 174 5.06 12.55 -8.74
N SER A 175 6.20 12.93 -8.18
CA SER A 175 6.87 14.19 -8.49
C SER A 175 8.37 14.00 -8.63
N THR A 176 8.99 14.78 -9.54
CA THR A 176 10.44 14.78 -9.68
C THR A 176 11.11 15.29 -8.40
N SER A 177 12.36 14.88 -8.15
CA SER A 177 13.08 15.30 -6.94
C SER A 177 13.18 16.83 -6.78
N GLN A 178 13.22 17.58 -7.88
CA GLN A 178 13.23 19.04 -7.86
C GLN A 178 11.89 19.63 -7.46
N LEU A 179 10.78 19.04 -7.92
CA LEU A 179 9.43 19.45 -7.53
C LEU A 179 9.18 19.12 -6.05
N VAL A 180 9.63 17.96 -5.57
CA VAL A 180 9.53 17.60 -4.15
C VAL A 180 10.23 18.63 -3.26
N ASP A 181 11.45 19.06 -3.63
CA ASP A 181 12.18 20.08 -2.87
C ASP A 181 11.44 21.44 -2.89
N LYS A 182 10.95 21.86 -4.05
CA LYS A 182 10.11 23.08 -4.17
C LYS A 182 8.83 23.00 -3.33
N CYS A 183 8.12 21.87 -3.37
CA CYS A 183 6.93 21.64 -2.55
C CYS A 183 7.24 21.79 -1.06
N LEU A 184 8.30 21.13 -0.58
CA LEU A 184 8.70 21.17 0.82
C LEU A 184 9.12 22.58 1.26
N LEU A 185 9.86 23.31 0.42
CA LEU A 185 10.23 24.71 0.69
C LEU A 185 9.00 25.62 0.80
N ILE A 186 8.02 25.48 -0.09
CA ILE A 186 6.80 26.31 -0.04
C ILE A 186 5.91 25.92 1.14
N LEU A 187 5.83 24.62 1.47
CA LEU A 187 5.13 24.14 2.67
C LEU A 187 5.74 24.71 3.94
N GLU A 188 7.07 24.78 4.02
CA GLU A 188 7.81 25.39 5.11
C GLU A 188 7.53 26.89 5.22
N GLN A 189 7.66 27.63 4.11
CA GLN A 189 7.43 29.07 4.07
C GLN A 189 6.00 29.48 4.44
N LYS A 190 5.00 28.62 4.16
CA LYS A 190 3.59 28.88 4.43
C LYS A 190 3.09 28.27 5.76
N ASP A 191 3.97 27.65 6.55
CA ASP A 191 3.64 26.95 7.79
C ASP A 191 2.52 25.88 7.61
N LEU A 192 2.60 25.13 6.52
CA LEU A 192 1.57 24.13 6.16
C LEU A 192 1.97 22.70 6.54
N PHE A 193 3.11 22.47 7.18
CA PHE A 193 3.55 21.13 7.58
C PHE A 193 2.60 20.41 8.54
N ALA A 194 1.84 21.16 9.35
CA ALA A 194 0.84 20.58 10.23
C ALA A 194 -0.33 19.92 9.47
N THR A 195 -0.57 20.32 8.22
CA THR A 195 -1.65 19.77 7.38
C THR A 195 -1.31 18.39 6.79
N VAL A 196 -0.02 18.03 6.72
CA VAL A 196 0.43 16.75 6.19
C VAL A 196 0.21 15.66 7.23
N ARG A 197 -0.64 14.68 6.89
CA ARG A 197 -1.04 13.57 7.78
C ARG A 197 -0.48 12.23 7.33
N GLU A 198 -0.30 12.05 6.02
CA GLU A 198 0.29 10.86 5.40
C GLU A 198 1.51 11.23 4.53
N LEU A 199 2.54 10.40 4.55
CA LEU A 199 3.66 10.47 3.60
C LEU A 199 3.78 9.15 2.84
N GLN A 200 3.88 9.23 1.52
CA GLN A 200 4.19 8.09 0.68
C GLN A 200 5.60 8.21 0.12
N PHE A 201 6.40 7.17 0.34
CA PHE A 201 7.72 6.98 -0.21
C PHE A 201 7.67 5.99 -1.36
N GLY A 202 8.26 6.37 -2.49
CA GLY A 202 8.51 5.50 -3.64
C GLY A 202 9.93 5.70 -4.14
N GLN A 203 10.48 4.65 -4.72
CA GLN A 203 11.68 4.69 -5.53
C GLN A 203 11.41 3.72 -6.67
N ASP A 204 11.38 4.23 -7.90
CA ASP A 204 11.38 3.36 -9.08
C ASP A 204 12.64 2.51 -9.01
N GLU A 205 12.46 1.24 -8.66
CA GLU A 205 13.52 0.27 -8.80
C GLU A 205 13.68 0.08 -10.31
N GLU A 206 14.69 0.73 -10.91
CA GLU A 206 15.20 0.31 -12.20
C GLU A 206 15.40 -1.20 -12.10
N VAL A 207 14.68 -1.95 -12.91
CA VAL A 207 14.87 -3.38 -13.12
C VAL A 207 16.20 -3.51 -13.87
N GLY A 208 17.29 -3.18 -13.18
CA GLY A 208 18.61 -3.55 -13.58
C GLY A 208 18.66 -5.05 -13.45
N GLY A 209 18.71 -5.73 -14.59
CA GLY A 209 19.26 -7.07 -14.63
C GLY A 209 20.57 -7.07 -13.85
N GLU A 210 20.85 -8.18 -13.19
CA GLU A 210 22.19 -8.50 -12.74
C GLU A 210 23.06 -8.54 -14.01
N GLU A 211 23.52 -7.38 -14.49
CA GLU A 211 24.64 -7.29 -15.39
C GLU A 211 25.84 -7.68 -14.55
N ASP A 212 26.30 -8.91 -14.79
CA ASP A 212 27.60 -9.41 -14.39
C ASP A 212 28.64 -8.35 -14.72
N ALA A 213 29.02 -7.57 -13.70
CA ALA A 213 30.09 -6.60 -13.77
C ALA A 213 31.43 -7.35 -13.72
N ASP A 214 31.70 -8.13 -14.77
CA ASP A 214 33.05 -8.45 -15.21
C ASP A 214 33.43 -7.38 -16.24
N ASP A 215 34.00 -6.28 -15.76
CA ASP A 215 34.96 -5.46 -16.52
C ASP A 215 35.72 -4.57 -15.53
N CYS A 216 36.78 -5.15 -14.97
CA CYS A 216 37.87 -4.42 -14.34
C CYS A 216 39.10 -4.57 -15.24
N GLU A 217 39.26 -3.69 -16.22
CA GLU A 217 40.59 -3.40 -16.77
C GLU A 217 40.88 -1.90 -16.57
N ALA A 218 41.76 -1.63 -15.60
CA ALA A 218 42.47 -0.38 -15.48
C ALA A 218 43.91 -0.59 -15.99
N ASP A 219 44.19 0.10 -17.08
CA ASP A 219 45.47 0.49 -17.68
C ASP A 219 46.78 -0.10 -17.12
N SER A 220 47.53 -0.74 -18.03
CA SER A 220 48.95 -0.41 -18.19
C SER A 220 49.40 -0.66 -19.64
N ASP A 221 49.77 0.42 -20.33
CA ASP A 221 50.53 0.44 -21.56
C ASP A 221 51.87 -0.31 -21.40
N GLU A 222 52.17 -1.27 -22.29
CA GLU A 222 53.39 -1.30 -23.11
C GLU A 222 53.47 -2.57 -23.99
N LYS A 223 53.45 -2.36 -25.32
CA LYS A 223 54.29 -2.99 -26.36
C LYS A 223 54.68 -4.48 -26.20
N ILE A 224 54.15 -5.35 -27.08
CA ILE A 224 54.88 -6.05 -28.18
C ILE A 224 54.07 -7.26 -28.71
N LYS A 225 54.02 -7.32 -30.05
CA LYS A 225 53.49 -8.41 -30.89
C LYS A 225 54.04 -9.79 -30.49
N SER A 226 53.19 -10.82 -30.46
CA SER A 226 53.15 -11.89 -31.49
C SER A 226 52.45 -13.18 -31.06
N LYS A 227 51.57 -13.66 -31.95
CA LYS A 227 51.34 -15.05 -32.37
C LYS A 227 51.17 -16.19 -31.32
N SER A 228 49.96 -16.75 -31.40
CA SER A 228 49.67 -18.14 -31.84
C SER A 228 49.39 -19.23 -30.79
N THR A 229 48.16 -19.77 -30.93
CA THR A 229 47.74 -21.19 -30.90
C THR A 229 47.80 -22.06 -29.64
N THR A 230 46.82 -22.98 -29.66
CA THR A 230 46.78 -24.35 -29.10
C THR A 230 46.19 -24.59 -27.70
N THR A 231 44.87 -24.81 -27.71
CA THR A 231 44.18 -26.09 -27.39
C THR A 231 44.58 -26.93 -26.17
N ASN A 232 43.51 -27.39 -25.50
CA ASN A 232 43.32 -28.68 -24.82
C ASN A 232 43.92 -28.86 -23.42
N LYS A 233 43.05 -29.03 -22.40
CA LYS A 233 42.70 -30.36 -21.86
C LYS A 233 41.74 -30.33 -20.65
N LYS A 234 40.67 -31.10 -20.81
CA LYS A 234 40.13 -32.14 -19.91
C LYS A 234 39.78 -31.78 -18.46
N ARG A 235 38.46 -31.82 -18.19
CA ARG A 235 37.84 -32.36 -16.95
C ARG A 235 38.35 -33.79 -16.67
N PRO A 236 38.39 -34.22 -15.39
CA PRO A 236 37.26 -35.02 -14.91
C PRO A 236 36.83 -34.73 -13.46
N ALA A 237 35.64 -35.23 -13.17
CA ALA A 237 34.82 -35.06 -11.98
C ALA A 237 35.44 -35.62 -10.68
N SER A 238 35.01 -35.08 -9.53
CA SER A 238 34.16 -35.84 -8.58
C SER A 238 33.89 -35.06 -7.28
N LYS A 239 32.74 -35.42 -6.69
CA LYS A 239 32.35 -35.36 -5.27
C LYS A 239 31.57 -34.16 -4.74
N SER A 240 30.36 -34.54 -4.35
CA SER A 240 29.43 -33.91 -3.44
C SER A 240 30.07 -33.44 -2.13
N SER A 241 29.81 -32.20 -1.78
CA SER A 241 29.51 -31.79 -0.42
C SER A 241 28.65 -30.54 -0.51
N TYR A 242 27.35 -30.70 -0.24
CA TYR A 242 26.48 -29.58 0.11
C TYR A 242 27.00 -29.05 1.45
N SER A 243 27.64 -27.88 1.41
CA SER A 243 27.90 -27.07 2.59
C SER A 243 27.24 -25.72 2.36
N ASP A 244 26.16 -25.51 3.11
CA ASP A 244 25.65 -24.20 3.50
C ASP A 244 26.80 -23.25 3.80
N ASN A 245 26.84 -22.13 3.08
CA ASN A 245 27.23 -20.82 3.56
C ASN A 245 27.29 -19.85 2.37
N ASP A 246 26.13 -19.55 1.77
CA ASP A 246 25.97 -18.27 1.08
C ASP A 246 25.90 -17.18 2.15
N ARG A 247 27.07 -16.84 2.68
CA ARG A 247 27.29 -15.56 3.36
C ARG A 247 27.11 -14.49 2.30
N VAL A 248 25.87 -14.01 2.19
CA VAL A 248 25.50 -12.79 1.47
C VAL A 248 26.52 -11.72 1.83
N THR A 249 27.42 -11.44 0.89
CA THR A 249 28.35 -10.32 0.93
C THR A 249 27.52 -9.06 0.83
N GLY A 250 27.10 -8.56 2.00
CA GLY A 250 26.26 -7.37 2.12
C GLY A 250 26.99 -6.13 1.62
N LYS A 251 26.88 -5.84 0.32
CA LYS A 251 27.03 -4.47 -0.19
C LYS A 251 26.03 -3.62 0.59
N ARG A 252 26.55 -2.69 1.39
CA ARG A 252 25.74 -1.75 2.19
C ARG A 252 24.91 -0.91 1.23
N ASN A 253 23.66 -1.28 1.02
CA ASN A 253 22.71 -0.43 0.32
C ASN A 253 22.55 0.85 1.14
N GLN A 254 23.02 1.98 0.63
CA GLN A 254 22.83 3.27 1.26
C GLN A 254 21.67 3.97 0.57
N LEU A 255 20.90 4.74 1.35
CA LEU A 255 19.90 5.64 0.78
C LEU A 255 20.61 6.72 -0.07
N THR A 256 20.35 6.70 -1.38
CA THR A 256 20.93 7.63 -2.36
C THR A 256 19.91 8.64 -2.91
N ASN A 257 18.61 8.33 -2.82
CA ASN A 257 17.57 9.18 -3.41
C ASN A 257 17.44 10.51 -2.65
N MET A 258 17.71 11.61 -3.36
CA MET A 258 17.69 12.97 -2.83
C MET A 258 16.30 13.42 -2.37
N SER A 259 15.23 13.01 -3.07
CA SER A 259 13.85 13.37 -2.69
C SER A 259 13.46 12.74 -1.35
N VAL A 260 13.85 11.47 -1.15
CA VAL A 260 13.63 10.74 0.10
C VAL A 260 14.41 11.40 1.24
N ILE A 261 15.70 11.66 1.05
CA ILE A 261 16.55 12.31 2.07
C ILE A 261 15.99 13.69 2.44
N ARG A 262 15.60 14.49 1.46
CA ARG A 262 15.03 15.83 1.68
C ARG A 262 13.71 15.76 2.46
N THR A 263 12.87 14.79 2.13
CA THR A 263 11.61 14.54 2.84
C THR A 263 11.88 14.14 4.29
N ILE A 264 12.78 13.19 4.54
CA ILE A 264 13.16 12.74 5.89
C ILE A 264 13.60 13.90 6.78
N LYS A 265 14.47 14.79 6.26
CA LYS A 265 14.94 15.99 6.99
C LYS A 265 13.80 16.94 7.36
N SER A 266 12.71 16.93 6.60
CA SER A 266 11.56 17.82 6.77
C SER A 266 10.39 17.16 7.52
N MET A 267 10.53 15.91 7.98
CA MET A 267 9.45 15.19 8.69
C MET A 267 9.25 15.67 10.13
N GLU A 268 10.30 16.14 10.80
CA GLU A 268 10.22 16.58 12.19
C GLU A 268 9.24 17.76 12.44
N PRO A 269 9.19 18.81 11.59
CA PRO A 269 8.18 19.87 11.72
C PRO A 269 6.75 19.40 11.38
N MET A 270 6.55 18.25 10.73
CA MET A 270 5.23 17.69 10.43
C MET A 270 4.58 17.09 11.69
N LYS A 271 4.03 17.96 12.55
CA LYS A 271 3.37 17.55 13.82
C LYS A 271 2.09 16.73 13.58
N GLY A 272 1.43 16.93 12.44
CA GLY A 272 0.21 16.24 12.04
C GLY A 272 0.41 14.80 11.59
N LEU A 273 1.62 14.41 11.20
CA LEU A 273 1.91 13.13 10.55
C LEU A 273 1.52 11.92 11.43
N ARG A 274 0.76 10.99 10.85
CA ARG A 274 0.27 9.76 11.52
C ARG A 274 0.45 8.49 10.69
N LYS A 275 0.49 8.60 9.36
CA LYS A 275 0.57 7.45 8.45
C LYS A 275 1.80 7.53 7.55
N LEU A 276 2.50 6.41 7.39
CA LEU A 276 3.59 6.26 6.43
C LEU A 276 3.29 5.13 5.45
N THR A 277 3.43 5.41 4.17
CA THR A 277 3.32 4.43 3.10
C THR A 277 4.67 4.26 2.44
N VAL A 278 5.16 3.04 2.30
CA VAL A 278 6.44 2.74 1.61
C VAL A 278 6.19 1.76 0.49
N ARG A 279 6.69 2.11 -0.70
CA ARG A 279 6.72 1.28 -1.89
C ARG A 279 8.15 0.85 -2.20
N GLY A 280 8.33 -0.43 -2.52
CA GLY A 280 9.63 -1.01 -2.83
C GLY A 280 10.33 -1.61 -1.61
N GLU A 281 10.91 -2.78 -1.80
CA GLU A 281 11.49 -3.60 -0.73
C GLU A 281 12.78 -2.98 -0.19
N LYS A 282 13.66 -2.51 -1.08
CA LYS A 282 14.92 -1.87 -0.68
C LYS A 282 14.68 -0.67 0.23
N LEU A 283 13.64 0.12 -0.06
CA LEU A 283 13.31 1.31 0.71
C LEU A 283 12.72 0.96 2.08
N TYR A 284 11.91 -0.10 2.14
CA TYR A 284 11.40 -0.64 3.40
C TYR A 284 12.55 -1.08 4.33
N GLU A 285 13.52 -1.82 3.81
CA GLU A 285 14.67 -2.30 4.58
C GLU A 285 15.54 -1.13 5.11
N LEU A 286 15.64 -0.03 4.37
CA LEU A 286 16.44 1.12 4.77
C LEU A 286 15.74 2.07 5.75
N LEU A 287 14.42 2.27 5.62
CA LEU A 287 13.69 3.29 6.37
C LEU A 287 12.87 2.76 7.54
N ILE A 288 12.24 1.59 7.35
CA ILE A 288 11.21 1.07 8.24
C ILE A 288 11.74 -0.10 9.07
N ASN A 289 12.30 -1.11 8.43
CA ASN A 289 12.77 -2.30 9.11
C ASN A 289 13.96 -1.98 10.02
N PHE A 290 13.97 -2.57 11.22
CA PHE A 290 15.09 -2.44 12.12
C PHE A 290 16.09 -3.59 11.95
N HIS A 291 17.18 -3.33 11.23
CA HIS A 291 18.27 -4.30 11.07
C HIS A 291 19.35 -4.25 12.18
N GLY A 292 19.03 -3.75 13.37
CA GLY A 292 20.07 -3.56 14.39
C GLY A 292 21.04 -2.41 14.10
N PHE A 293 20.88 -1.67 13.00
CA PHE A 293 21.76 -0.55 12.66
C PHE A 293 21.64 0.59 13.68
N ARG A 294 22.81 1.10 14.10
CA ARG A 294 22.90 2.34 14.86
C ARG A 294 22.64 3.54 13.94
N GLU A 295 22.13 4.60 14.54
CA GLU A 295 21.61 5.80 13.89
C GLU A 295 22.57 6.35 12.83
N ASN A 296 22.14 6.38 11.56
CA ASN A 296 22.79 7.17 10.53
C ASN A 296 22.12 8.56 10.55
N PRO A 297 22.71 9.58 11.20
CA PRO A 297 22.09 10.89 11.33
C PRO A 297 21.81 11.49 9.96
N GLY A 298 20.60 12.02 9.76
CA GLY A 298 20.19 12.69 8.53
C GLY A 298 19.79 11.78 7.36
N LYS A 299 19.93 10.45 7.48
CA LYS A 299 19.43 9.46 6.49
C LYS A 299 18.38 8.51 7.05
N THR A 300 18.08 8.61 8.34
CA THR A 300 17.09 7.79 9.04
C THR A 300 15.96 8.66 9.57
N ILE A 301 14.77 8.07 9.70
CA ILE A 301 13.61 8.75 10.28
C ILE A 301 13.87 8.97 11.76
N SER A 302 13.79 10.23 12.21
CA SER A 302 13.97 10.63 13.60
C SER A 302 13.01 9.86 14.52
N TYR A 303 13.50 9.46 15.69
CA TYR A 303 12.68 8.73 16.68
C TYR A 303 11.45 9.54 17.13
N ILE A 304 11.55 10.87 17.18
CA ILE A 304 10.42 11.76 17.48
C ILE A 304 9.28 11.55 16.47
N VAL A 305 9.62 11.40 15.20
CA VAL A 305 8.65 11.13 14.13
C VAL A 305 8.10 9.71 14.26
N LYS A 306 8.96 8.71 14.53
CA LYS A 306 8.52 7.31 14.73
C LYS A 306 7.44 7.17 15.81
N ARG A 307 7.54 7.92 16.90
CA ARG A 307 6.53 7.96 17.98
C ARG A 307 5.18 8.57 17.58
N ARG A 308 5.13 9.41 16.54
CA ARG A 308 3.89 10.03 16.05
C ARG A 308 3.12 9.12 15.10
N ILE A 309 3.80 8.22 14.40
CA ILE A 309 3.19 7.32 13.43
C ILE A 309 2.37 6.25 14.15
N ILE A 310 1.12 6.10 13.71
CA ILE A 310 0.14 5.15 14.21
C ILE A 310 -0.16 4.07 13.16
N GLU A 311 0.03 4.38 11.88
CA GLU A 311 -0.21 3.45 10.77
C GLU A 311 0.97 3.39 9.80
N ILE A 312 1.34 2.17 9.40
CA ILE A 312 2.29 1.93 8.31
C ILE A 312 1.61 1.09 7.23
N GLN A 313 1.76 1.51 5.98
CA GLN A 313 1.34 0.75 4.82
C GLN A 313 2.56 0.35 3.98
N LEU A 314 2.75 -0.96 3.80
CA LEU A 314 3.79 -1.52 2.94
C LEU A 314 3.15 -1.99 1.65
N SER A 315 3.68 -1.53 0.51
CA SER A 315 3.05 -1.76 -0.79
C SER A 315 4.05 -2.26 -1.83
N ARG A 316 3.63 -3.23 -2.67
CA ARG A 316 4.40 -3.72 -3.84
C ARG A 316 5.82 -4.18 -3.45
N MET A 317 5.91 -5.28 -2.71
CA MET A 317 7.18 -5.88 -2.26
C MET A 317 7.15 -7.38 -2.52
N ASP A 318 8.32 -8.00 -2.69
CA ASP A 318 8.37 -9.46 -2.76
C ASP A 318 8.25 -10.03 -1.34
N GLN A 319 9.13 -9.63 -0.42
CA GLN A 319 9.15 -10.13 0.95
C GLN A 319 9.46 -9.03 1.98
N ILE A 320 8.79 -9.07 3.14
CA ILE A 320 9.09 -8.15 4.26
C ILE A 320 10.19 -8.65 5.20
N SER A 321 10.53 -9.94 5.13
CA SER A 321 11.50 -10.59 6.03
C SER A 321 12.71 -11.11 5.25
N ARG A 322 13.13 -10.38 4.21
CA ARG A 322 14.25 -10.80 3.34
C ARG A 322 15.53 -10.99 4.12
N THR A 323 15.81 -10.12 5.10
CA THR A 323 17.00 -10.24 5.97
C THR A 323 16.79 -11.21 7.13
N GLY A 324 15.78 -12.07 7.08
CA GLY A 324 15.45 -13.05 8.11
C GLY A 324 14.47 -12.56 9.19
N LEU A 325 14.43 -11.26 9.48
CA LEU A 325 13.52 -10.67 10.47
C LEU A 325 12.99 -9.31 10.03
N ALA A 326 11.67 -9.14 10.12
CA ALA A 326 10.95 -7.89 9.96
C ALA A 326 10.65 -7.30 11.36
N ASP A 327 11.56 -6.47 11.85
CA ASP A 327 11.49 -5.90 13.20
C ASP A 327 10.90 -4.48 13.19
N LEU A 328 9.70 -4.35 13.75
CA LEU A 328 8.98 -3.08 13.89
C LEU A 328 9.01 -2.52 15.33
N THR A 329 9.86 -3.05 16.21
CA THR A 329 9.89 -2.68 17.64
C THR A 329 10.16 -1.20 17.90
N ARG A 330 10.92 -0.50 17.04
CA ARG A 330 11.18 0.95 17.18
C ARG A 330 9.97 1.84 16.87
N TRP A 331 8.89 1.28 16.36
CA TRP A 331 7.64 1.99 16.07
C TRP A 331 6.67 1.83 17.25
N ASP A 332 7.05 2.36 18.42
CA ASP A 332 6.39 2.08 19.71
C ASP A 332 4.88 2.41 19.75
N ASN A 333 4.44 3.37 18.95
CA ASN A 333 3.05 3.84 18.89
C ASN A 333 2.28 3.31 17.67
N LEU A 334 2.87 2.40 16.90
CA LEU A 334 2.22 1.78 15.76
C LEU A 334 1.04 0.91 16.23
N GLN A 335 -0.13 1.19 15.69
CA GLN A 335 -1.37 0.44 15.97
C GLN A 335 -1.81 -0.38 14.77
N THR A 336 -1.60 0.11 13.55
CA THR A 336 -2.10 -0.50 12.32
C THR A 336 -0.97 -0.74 11.31
N LEU A 337 -0.94 -1.95 10.74
CA LEU A 337 -0.06 -2.32 9.64
C LEU A 337 -0.91 -2.82 8.48
N VAL A 338 -0.72 -2.22 7.31
CA VAL A 338 -1.40 -2.61 6.07
C VAL A 338 -0.36 -3.14 5.10
N LEU A 339 -0.44 -4.43 4.79
CA LEU A 339 0.37 -5.09 3.77
C LEU A 339 -0.45 -5.18 2.48
N SER A 340 0.01 -4.54 1.40
CA SER A 340 -0.73 -4.44 0.15
C SER A 340 0.11 -4.90 -1.03
N ARG A 341 -0.36 -5.88 -1.81
CA ARG A 341 0.36 -6.40 -2.99
C ARG A 341 1.77 -6.89 -2.62
N ILE A 342 1.86 -7.75 -1.61
CA ILE A 342 3.12 -8.40 -1.20
C ILE A 342 3.11 -9.85 -1.68
N ALA A 343 4.23 -10.34 -2.23
CA ALA A 343 4.27 -11.71 -2.75
C ALA A 343 4.27 -12.74 -1.61
N TYR A 344 5.17 -12.62 -0.64
CA TYR A 344 5.28 -13.57 0.46
C TYR A 344 5.46 -12.88 1.82
N VAL A 345 4.72 -13.37 2.82
CA VAL A 345 4.75 -12.89 4.20
C VAL A 345 4.88 -14.07 5.16
N ASP A 346 5.95 -14.10 5.96
CA ASP A 346 6.10 -15.05 7.08
C ASP A 346 5.83 -14.34 8.41
N LEU A 347 4.66 -14.60 9.01
CA LEU A 347 4.26 -13.96 10.27
C LEU A 347 5.11 -14.39 11.47
N ASN A 348 5.87 -15.49 11.36
CA ASN A 348 6.80 -15.93 12.40
C ASN A 348 8.07 -15.06 12.43
N ASN A 349 8.39 -14.41 11.31
CA ASN A 349 9.56 -13.54 11.18
C ASN A 349 9.20 -12.06 11.32
N VAL A 350 8.03 -11.73 11.85
CA VAL A 350 7.60 -10.35 12.11
C VAL A 350 7.54 -10.10 13.61
N VAL A 351 8.24 -9.06 14.06
CA VAL A 351 8.19 -8.62 15.45
C VAL A 351 7.33 -7.37 15.55
N PHE A 352 6.18 -7.51 16.19
CA PHE A 352 5.23 -6.41 16.40
C PHE A 352 5.57 -5.59 17.65
N PRO A 353 5.33 -4.27 17.64
CA PRO A 353 5.47 -3.43 18.83
C PRO A 353 4.36 -3.69 19.86
N LYS A 354 4.59 -3.29 21.11
CA LYS A 354 3.72 -3.63 22.26
C LYS A 354 2.27 -3.16 22.15
N ASN A 355 2.02 -2.06 21.43
CA ASN A 355 0.70 -1.45 21.32
C ASN A 355 -0.03 -1.79 20.01
N PHE A 356 0.52 -2.70 19.22
CA PHE A 356 -0.01 -3.07 17.90
C PHE A 356 -1.38 -3.74 18.00
N LYS A 357 -2.35 -3.31 17.18
CA LYS A 357 -3.76 -3.73 17.25
C LYS A 357 -4.32 -4.33 15.96
N SER A 358 -3.93 -3.84 14.80
CA SER A 358 -4.59 -4.16 13.53
C SER A 358 -3.60 -4.56 12.46
N LEU A 359 -3.78 -5.76 11.89
CA LEU A 359 -3.04 -6.24 10.73
C LEU A 359 -3.99 -6.46 9.56
N THR A 360 -3.80 -5.71 8.48
CA THR A 360 -4.58 -5.86 7.25
C THR A 360 -3.67 -6.32 6.12
N MET A 361 -4.05 -7.40 5.45
CA MET A 361 -3.31 -7.98 4.33
C MET A 361 -4.21 -8.01 3.10
N LYS A 362 -3.84 -7.27 2.06
CA LYS A 362 -4.60 -7.10 0.81
C LYS A 362 -3.77 -7.55 -0.38
N ARG A 363 -4.33 -8.42 -1.23
CA ARG A 363 -3.69 -8.94 -2.45
C ARG A 363 -2.31 -9.54 -2.15
N VAL A 364 -2.25 -10.46 -1.19
CA VAL A 364 -1.00 -11.16 -0.82
C VAL A 364 -0.99 -12.53 -1.51
N ASN A 365 0.12 -12.89 -2.17
CA ASN A 365 0.14 -14.16 -2.90
C ASN A 365 0.27 -15.35 -1.93
N LYS A 366 1.22 -15.31 -1.01
CA LYS A 366 1.48 -16.39 -0.06
C LYS A 366 1.68 -15.88 1.36
N ILE A 367 1.03 -16.52 2.33
CA ILE A 367 1.20 -16.23 3.75
C ILE A 367 1.65 -17.48 4.48
N LYS A 368 2.72 -17.40 5.24
CA LYS A 368 3.02 -18.38 6.28
C LYS A 368 2.44 -17.87 7.60
N TRP A 369 1.42 -18.58 8.07
CA TRP A 369 0.74 -18.25 9.32
C TRP A 369 1.66 -18.49 10.53
N TRP A 370 1.29 -17.94 11.68
CA TRP A 370 1.97 -18.28 12.93
C TRP A 370 1.95 -19.79 13.16
N ASN A 371 3.07 -20.35 13.62
CA ASN A 371 3.24 -21.78 13.91
C ASN A 371 2.49 -22.24 15.19
N ILE A 372 1.26 -21.77 15.37
CA ILE A 372 0.40 -22.06 16.52
C ILE A 372 0.07 -23.55 16.58
N LYS A 373 -0.14 -24.19 15.42
CA LYS A 373 -0.47 -25.62 15.34
C LYS A 373 0.63 -26.49 15.94
N GLU A 374 1.89 -26.19 15.62
CA GLU A 374 3.05 -26.92 16.14
C GLU A 374 3.14 -26.79 17.68
N SER A 375 2.87 -25.60 18.21
CA SER A 375 2.83 -25.35 19.65
C SER A 375 1.70 -26.12 20.35
N ILE A 376 0.51 -26.18 19.74
CA ILE A 376 -0.64 -26.90 20.27
C ILE A 376 -0.40 -28.42 20.26
N LEU A 377 0.16 -28.96 19.17
CA LEU A 377 0.49 -30.39 19.08
C LEU A 377 1.47 -30.82 20.17
N LYS A 378 2.46 -29.95 20.49
CA LYS A 378 3.40 -30.18 21.59
C LYS A 378 2.72 -30.18 22.96
N GLU A 379 1.79 -29.26 23.21
CA GLU A 379 1.05 -29.19 24.49
C GLU A 379 0.14 -30.42 24.66
N LEU A 380 -0.53 -30.86 23.59
CA LEU A 380 -1.41 -32.03 23.60
C LEU A 380 -0.65 -33.36 23.53
N LYS A 381 0.64 -33.35 23.18
CA LYS A 381 1.49 -34.53 22.92
C LYS A 381 0.88 -35.47 21.88
N LEU A 382 0.40 -34.91 20.78
CA LEU A 382 -0.26 -35.64 19.70
C LEU A 382 0.49 -35.51 18.38
N GLU A 383 0.38 -36.55 17.56
CA GLU A 383 0.72 -36.48 16.14
C GLU A 383 -0.35 -35.70 15.37
N LYS A 384 0.04 -35.08 14.24
CA LYS A 384 -0.80 -34.17 13.46
C LYS A 384 -2.08 -34.84 12.95
N ASP A 385 -1.99 -36.08 12.48
CA ASP A 385 -3.11 -36.78 11.84
C ASP A 385 -4.18 -37.18 12.87
N TYR A 386 -3.77 -37.45 14.11
CA TYR A 386 -4.68 -37.69 15.23
C TYR A 386 -5.39 -36.41 15.68
N PHE A 387 -4.72 -35.26 15.62
CA PHE A 387 -5.32 -33.99 15.99
C PHE A 387 -6.47 -33.57 15.08
N GLU A 388 -6.30 -33.74 13.76
CA GLU A 388 -7.33 -33.36 12.77
C GLU A 388 -8.55 -34.28 12.81
N SER A 389 -8.39 -35.55 13.20
CA SER A 389 -9.46 -36.55 13.21
C SER A 389 -10.26 -36.60 14.53
N LEU A 390 -9.60 -36.42 15.68
CA LEU A 390 -10.24 -36.51 17.00
C LEU A 390 -10.72 -35.14 17.50
N TYR A 391 -9.83 -34.15 17.50
CA TYR A 391 -10.04 -32.91 18.24
C TYR A 391 -10.69 -31.79 17.43
N THR A 392 -11.01 -32.03 16.16
CA THR A 392 -11.46 -31.00 15.23
C THR A 392 -12.91 -31.26 14.82
N LYS A 393 -13.86 -30.47 15.34
CA LYS A 393 -15.28 -30.56 14.97
C LYS A 393 -15.65 -29.49 13.96
N ASP A 394 -16.33 -29.90 12.89
CA ASP A 394 -16.94 -28.95 11.95
C ASP A 394 -18.17 -28.32 12.62
N ASN A 395 -18.16 -27.00 12.78
CA ASN A 395 -19.26 -26.23 13.37
C ASN A 395 -19.82 -25.21 12.37
N ASN A 396 -19.87 -25.58 11.08
CA ASN A 396 -20.35 -24.73 9.99
C ASN A 396 -21.75 -24.11 10.21
N THR A 397 -22.63 -24.72 11.01
CA THR A 397 -24.01 -24.22 11.21
C THR A 397 -24.10 -22.88 11.96
N ARG A 398 -23.12 -22.54 12.82
CA ARG A 398 -23.09 -21.24 13.52
C ARG A 398 -22.48 -20.13 12.67
N PHE A 399 -21.51 -20.45 11.82
CA PHE A 399 -20.67 -19.43 11.17
C PHE A 399 -21.07 -19.13 9.72
N THR A 400 -21.82 -20.01 9.06
CA THR A 400 -22.31 -19.83 7.69
C THR A 400 -23.19 -18.59 7.49
N LYS A 401 -23.93 -18.14 8.51
CA LYS A 401 -24.77 -16.92 8.43
C LYS A 401 -23.97 -15.61 8.43
N ILE A 402 -22.70 -15.62 8.84
CA ILE A 402 -21.98 -14.39 9.20
C ILE A 402 -21.04 -13.89 8.09
N PHE A 403 -20.59 -14.77 7.19
CA PHE A 403 -19.44 -14.43 6.33
C PHE A 403 -19.56 -14.74 4.83
N ASN A 404 -20.70 -15.20 4.29
CA ASN A 404 -20.78 -15.64 2.87
C ASN A 404 -19.61 -16.58 2.47
N LEU A 405 -19.13 -17.39 3.42
CA LEU A 405 -17.93 -18.24 3.32
C LEU A 405 -18.24 -19.59 2.66
N GLY A 406 -19.07 -19.62 1.60
CA GLY A 406 -19.53 -20.88 0.98
C GLY A 406 -18.43 -21.84 0.51
N ARG A 407 -17.15 -21.44 0.56
CA ARG A 407 -15.98 -22.25 0.20
C ARG A 407 -15.04 -22.58 1.37
N MET A 408 -15.20 -22.00 2.56
CA MET A 408 -14.32 -22.24 3.71
C MET A 408 -15.01 -23.13 4.75
N LYS A 409 -14.29 -24.13 5.23
CA LYS A 409 -14.68 -24.96 6.37
C LYS A 409 -14.18 -24.32 7.65
N ILE A 410 -15.11 -24.02 8.55
CA ILE A 410 -14.77 -23.48 9.87
C ILE A 410 -14.86 -24.61 10.88
N ASN A 411 -13.69 -24.99 11.37
CA ASN A 411 -13.51 -26.02 12.36
C ASN A 411 -13.33 -25.40 13.75
N GLU A 412 -13.71 -26.13 14.79
CA GLU A 412 -13.59 -25.73 16.18
C GLU A 412 -12.94 -26.87 16.98
N LEU A 413 -12.13 -26.51 17.97
CA LEU A 413 -11.53 -27.50 18.87
C LEU A 413 -12.60 -28.14 19.78
N ASP A 414 -12.61 -29.47 19.84
CA ASP A 414 -13.64 -30.20 20.59
C ASP A 414 -13.47 -30.07 22.11
N LYS A 415 -14.51 -29.55 22.77
CA LYS A 415 -14.55 -29.38 24.22
C LYS A 415 -14.88 -30.68 24.97
N SER A 416 -15.46 -31.69 24.32
CA SER A 416 -15.78 -32.96 24.99
C SER A 416 -14.57 -33.87 25.17
N GLU A 417 -13.60 -33.82 24.25
CA GLU A 417 -12.42 -34.68 24.29
C GLU A 417 -11.23 -34.03 25.04
N ILE A 418 -11.26 -32.71 25.22
CA ILE A 418 -10.17 -31.97 25.88
C ILE A 418 -10.58 -31.54 27.28
N ASN A 419 -9.76 -31.89 28.28
CA ASN A 419 -9.90 -31.35 29.62
C ASN A 419 -9.86 -29.81 29.59
N GLN A 420 -10.79 -29.17 30.29
CA GLN A 420 -10.93 -27.72 30.39
C GLN A 420 -9.61 -26.98 30.67
N MET A 421 -8.74 -27.52 31.54
CA MET A 421 -7.45 -26.89 31.83
C MET A 421 -6.52 -26.88 30.61
N THR A 422 -6.45 -27.98 29.89
CA THR A 422 -5.65 -28.10 28.66
C THR A 422 -6.20 -27.21 27.55
N TYR A 423 -7.54 -27.12 27.45
CA TYR A 423 -8.20 -26.20 26.53
C TYR A 423 -7.80 -24.73 26.79
N PHE A 424 -7.79 -24.29 28.06
CA PHE A 424 -7.34 -22.94 28.41
C PHE A 424 -5.86 -22.70 28.09
N ARG A 425 -5.00 -23.73 28.23
CA ARG A 425 -3.60 -23.62 27.80
C ARG A 425 -3.46 -23.48 26.29
N CYS A 426 -4.23 -24.25 25.51
CA CYS A 426 -4.28 -24.08 24.05
C CYS A 426 -4.73 -22.67 23.66
N GLN A 427 -5.75 -22.12 24.33
CA GLN A 427 -6.16 -20.72 24.11
C GLN A 427 -5.05 -19.73 24.48
N ALA A 428 -4.34 -19.95 25.59
CA ALA A 428 -3.22 -19.10 25.99
C ALA A 428 -2.08 -19.12 24.95
N LEU A 429 -1.80 -20.26 24.32
CA LEU A 429 -0.82 -20.35 23.23
C LEU A 429 -1.24 -19.52 22.00
N VAL A 430 -2.51 -19.57 21.63
CA VAL A 430 -3.05 -18.75 20.52
C VAL A 430 -2.88 -17.25 20.83
N TRP A 431 -3.27 -16.83 22.03
CA TRP A 431 -3.12 -15.44 22.47
C TRP A 431 -1.67 -15.00 22.59
N HIS A 432 -0.78 -15.89 23.01
CA HIS A 432 0.64 -15.60 23.08
C HIS A 432 1.23 -15.30 21.68
N SER A 433 0.82 -16.05 20.65
CA SER A 433 1.25 -15.79 19.26
C SER A 433 0.66 -14.52 18.67
N PHE A 434 -0.60 -14.19 18.99
CA PHE A 434 -1.25 -12.96 18.52
C PHE A 434 -0.74 -11.71 19.27
N GLY A 435 -0.25 -11.87 20.50
CA GLY A 435 0.17 -10.77 21.36
C GLY A 435 -0.99 -9.84 21.68
N THR A 436 -0.89 -8.58 21.25
CA THR A 436 -1.93 -7.56 21.47
C THR A 436 -2.85 -7.30 20.27
N LEU A 437 -2.74 -8.13 19.24
CA LEU A 437 -3.56 -8.05 18.03
C LEU A 437 -5.04 -8.23 18.35
N ASN A 438 -5.83 -7.29 17.82
CA ASN A 438 -7.26 -7.23 18.02
C ASN A 438 -8.04 -7.30 16.72
N HIS A 439 -7.44 -6.96 15.57
CA HIS A 439 -8.12 -6.94 14.29
C HIS A 439 -7.22 -7.55 13.20
N ILE A 440 -7.77 -8.48 12.42
CA ILE A 440 -7.10 -9.08 11.27
C ILE A 440 -8.03 -9.04 10.08
N LYS A 441 -7.53 -8.53 8.96
CA LYS A 441 -8.29 -8.49 7.71
C LYS A 441 -7.50 -9.10 6.58
N LEU A 442 -8.01 -10.18 5.99
CA LEU A 442 -7.45 -10.85 4.82
C LEU A 442 -8.32 -10.54 3.61
N GLN A 443 -7.74 -9.96 2.56
CA GLN A 443 -8.46 -9.65 1.31
C GLN A 443 -7.65 -10.14 0.11
N ASN A 444 -8.24 -10.97 -0.75
CA ASN A 444 -7.57 -11.50 -1.96
C ASN A 444 -6.22 -12.16 -1.64
N VAL A 445 -6.20 -13.02 -0.62
CA VAL A 445 -5.03 -13.84 -0.31
C VAL A 445 -5.09 -15.12 -1.14
N SER A 446 -4.02 -15.41 -1.90
CA SER A 446 -4.03 -16.56 -2.81
C SER A 446 -3.75 -17.88 -2.10
N GLU A 447 -2.73 -17.99 -1.25
CA GLU A 447 -2.34 -19.25 -0.60
C GLU A 447 -1.86 -19.02 0.84
N VAL A 448 -2.14 -19.95 1.74
CA VAL A 448 -1.60 -19.98 3.10
C VAL A 448 -0.80 -21.26 3.28
N CYS A 449 0.48 -21.14 3.65
CA CYS A 449 1.34 -22.29 3.86
C CYS A 449 0.72 -23.24 4.88
N ASN A 450 0.72 -24.53 4.55
CA ASN A 450 0.15 -25.62 5.35
C ASN A 450 -1.38 -25.56 5.56
N ASN A 451 -2.11 -24.64 4.90
CA ASN A 451 -3.58 -24.48 4.99
C ASN A 451 -4.15 -24.43 6.42
N ASN A 452 -3.38 -23.98 7.41
CA ASN A 452 -3.79 -23.96 8.80
C ASN A 452 -3.84 -22.53 9.34
N ILE A 453 -4.99 -21.87 9.19
CA ILE A 453 -5.26 -20.63 9.90
C ILE A 453 -5.87 -20.99 11.26
N ILE A 454 -5.18 -20.62 12.34
CA ILE A 454 -5.69 -20.75 13.70
C ILE A 454 -6.00 -19.36 14.25
N VAL A 455 -7.21 -19.20 14.79
CA VAL A 455 -7.71 -17.93 15.32
C VAL A 455 -8.39 -18.09 16.67
N PRO A 456 -8.29 -17.09 17.56
CA PRO A 456 -8.99 -17.11 18.84
C PRO A 456 -10.48 -16.84 18.66
N ARG A 457 -11.33 -17.60 19.36
CA ARG A 457 -12.79 -17.49 19.31
C ARG A 457 -13.30 -16.06 19.58
N ALA A 458 -12.75 -15.39 20.58
CA ALA A 458 -13.23 -14.07 20.99
C ALA A 458 -13.11 -13.00 19.88
N LEU A 459 -12.05 -13.09 19.05
CA LEU A 459 -11.88 -12.18 17.91
C LEU A 459 -12.76 -12.58 16.73
N PHE A 460 -12.93 -13.89 16.53
CA PHE A 460 -13.75 -14.43 15.45
C PHE A 460 -15.24 -14.09 15.61
N ASP A 461 -15.82 -14.34 16.80
CA ASP A 461 -17.23 -14.08 17.09
C ASP A 461 -17.59 -12.58 17.00
N SER A 462 -16.63 -11.71 17.35
CA SER A 462 -16.80 -10.25 17.33
C SER A 462 -16.62 -9.61 15.95
N LYS A 463 -16.50 -10.40 14.87
CA LYS A 463 -16.17 -9.95 13.51
C LYS A 463 -14.88 -9.12 13.42
N ARG A 464 -13.92 -9.37 14.32
CA ARG A 464 -12.62 -8.70 14.27
C ARG A 464 -11.61 -9.41 13.39
N ILE A 465 -11.94 -10.62 12.94
CA ILE A 465 -11.22 -11.36 11.92
C ILE A 465 -12.11 -11.43 10.70
N GLU A 466 -11.70 -10.73 9.65
CA GLU A 466 -12.47 -10.61 8.41
C GLU A 466 -11.68 -11.24 7.26
N ILE A 467 -12.33 -12.12 6.50
CA ILE A 467 -11.70 -12.82 5.37
C ILE A 467 -12.59 -12.63 4.15
N PHE A 468 -12.05 -11.96 3.13
CA PHE A 468 -12.78 -11.60 1.92
C PHE A 468 -12.04 -12.06 0.67
N GLN A 469 -12.75 -12.70 -0.26
CA GLN A 469 -12.24 -13.08 -1.58
C GLN A 469 -10.94 -13.91 -1.53
N CYS A 470 -10.80 -14.81 -0.55
CA CYS A 470 -9.66 -15.73 -0.46
C CYS A 470 -10.08 -17.11 -0.99
N GLU A 471 -9.87 -17.37 -2.28
CA GLU A 471 -10.43 -18.56 -2.93
C GLU A 471 -9.76 -19.88 -2.54
N LYS A 472 -8.45 -19.87 -2.24
CA LYS A 472 -7.72 -21.11 -1.93
C LYS A 472 -7.50 -21.37 -0.44
N ILE A 473 -7.98 -20.48 0.43
CA ILE A 473 -8.00 -20.73 1.87
C ILE A 473 -9.21 -21.64 2.13
N SER A 474 -8.96 -22.90 2.49
CA SER A 474 -10.02 -23.89 2.69
C SER A 474 -10.43 -24.04 4.15
N ASP A 475 -9.48 -24.05 5.08
CA ASP A 475 -9.71 -24.46 6.46
C ASP A 475 -9.25 -23.41 7.46
N ILE A 476 -10.15 -23.07 8.39
CA ILE A 476 -9.88 -22.19 9.53
C ILE A 476 -10.26 -22.93 10.80
N LEU A 477 -9.34 -23.00 11.75
CA LEU A 477 -9.56 -23.57 13.07
C LEU A 477 -9.74 -22.46 14.10
N VAL A 478 -10.87 -22.46 14.78
CA VAL A 478 -11.21 -21.53 15.86
C VAL A 478 -11.02 -22.21 17.20
N ILE A 479 -10.27 -21.56 18.11
CA ILE A 479 -9.94 -22.09 19.45
C ILE A 479 -10.44 -21.15 20.55
#